data_AF-A0A815J6L4-F1
#
_entry.id   AF-A0A815J6L4-F1
#
_cell.length_a   1.000
_cell.length_b   1.000
_cell.length_c   1.000
_cell.angle_alpha   90.00
_cell.angle_beta   90.00
_cell.angle_gamma   90.00
#
_symmetry.space_group_name_H-M   'P 1'
#
loop_
_entity.id
_entity.type
_entity.pdbx_description
1 polymer ?
#
loop_
_entity_poly.entity_id
_entity_poly.type
_entity_poly.pdbx_seq_one_letter_code
_entity_poly.pdbx_strand_id
1 'polypeptide(L)'
;MVTNQRLSTIEYLAIDHCWTYNELISIMSYTPQLRRLYLFNAFDFHRNIQTILPITLSKLTDISIPMNYLKFYEFEIIIRRIDAKLKVLRVTVQSQDLTFLNVYRWEKLILESFPQLEKFYLRYIENFNREYHYPGMPDQLISSF
;
A
#
# COMPACT_ATOMS: atom_id res chain seq x y z
N MET A 1 10.38 -3.66 35.95
CA MET A 1 9.38 -4.53 35.29
C MET A 1 10.03 -5.11 34.05
N VAL A 2 10.19 -6.43 33.99
CA VAL A 2 10.88 -7.13 32.89
C VAL A 2 9.82 -7.60 31.90
N THR A 3 9.68 -6.92 30.76
CA THR A 3 8.91 -7.46 29.65
C THR A 3 9.80 -8.42 28.88
N ASN A 4 9.64 -9.72 29.13
CA ASN A 4 10.12 -10.79 28.25
C ASN A 4 9.34 -10.77 26.91
N GLN A 5 9.36 -9.65 26.19
CA GLN A 5 8.89 -9.63 24.81
C GLN A 5 9.99 -10.25 23.96
N ARG A 6 9.91 -11.57 23.75
CA ARG A 6 10.54 -12.18 22.57
C ARG A 6 9.91 -11.51 21.36
N LEU A 7 10.56 -10.46 20.88
CA LEU A 7 10.18 -9.77 19.67
C LEU A 7 10.17 -10.79 18.53
N SER A 8 9.15 -10.71 17.68
CA SER A 8 8.91 -11.72 16.65
C SER A 8 10.12 -11.87 15.72
N THR A 9 10.43 -13.11 15.35
CA THR A 9 11.44 -13.46 14.33
C THR A 9 10.86 -13.47 12.93
N ILE A 10 9.59 -13.05 12.75
CA ILE A 10 8.94 -12.98 11.45
C ILE A 10 9.70 -11.98 10.56
N GLU A 11 10.25 -12.50 9.46
CA GLU A 11 10.90 -11.70 8.42
C GLU A 11 9.99 -11.46 7.19
N TYR A 12 8.98 -12.31 7.00
CA TYR A 12 8.08 -12.27 5.85
C TYR A 12 6.64 -12.36 6.33
N LEU A 13 5.83 -11.38 5.95
CA LEU A 13 4.42 -11.35 6.33
C LEU A 13 3.54 -11.06 5.12
N ALA A 14 2.54 -11.91 4.93
CA ALA A 14 1.46 -11.71 3.98
C ALA A 14 0.15 -11.58 4.75
N ILE A 15 -0.57 -10.47 4.53
CA ILE A 15 -1.82 -10.14 5.21
C ILE A 15 -2.94 -10.19 4.17
N ASP A 16 -3.62 -11.34 4.09
CA ASP A 16 -4.75 -11.54 3.19
C ASP A 16 -6.09 -11.50 3.91
N HIS A 17 -6.39 -10.35 4.49
CA HIS A 17 -7.69 -10.00 5.07
C HIS A 17 -7.85 -8.49 5.08
N CYS A 18 -9.08 -8.01 5.30
CA CYS A 18 -9.32 -6.58 5.49
C CYS A 18 -8.51 -6.06 6.69
N TRP A 19 -7.65 -5.08 6.45
CA TRP A 19 -6.84 -4.45 7.49
C TRP A 19 -7.11 -2.96 7.55
N THR A 20 -7.11 -2.44 8.78
CA THR A 20 -7.07 -1.02 9.09
C THR A 20 -5.63 -0.57 9.28
N TYR A 21 -5.38 0.73 9.19
CA TYR A 21 -4.05 1.29 9.46
C TYR A 21 -3.56 0.98 10.89
N ASN A 22 -4.44 1.05 11.91
CA ASN A 22 -4.05 0.79 13.29
C ASN A 22 -3.62 -0.67 13.51
N GLU A 23 -4.28 -1.62 12.84
CA GLU A 23 -3.88 -3.02 12.87
C GLU A 23 -2.52 -3.21 12.20
N LEU A 24 -2.31 -2.57 11.04
CA LEU A 24 -1.02 -2.62 10.34
C LEU A 24 0.12 -2.12 11.22
N ILE A 25 -0.07 -0.98 11.88
CA ILE A 25 0.90 -0.37 12.80
C ILE A 25 1.18 -1.29 13.99
N SER A 26 0.13 -1.86 14.57
CA SER A 26 0.26 -2.81 15.70
C SER A 26 1.09 -4.02 15.27
N ILE A 27 0.75 -4.64 14.15
CA ILE A 27 1.49 -5.78 13.59
C ILE A 27 2.96 -5.43 13.36
N MET A 28 3.23 -4.31 12.69
CA MET A 28 4.58 -3.83 12.42
C MET A 28 5.41 -3.65 13.69
N SER A 29 4.81 -3.10 14.76
CA SER A 29 5.50 -2.90 16.05
C SER A 29 5.91 -4.21 16.74
N TYR A 30 5.18 -5.30 16.49
CA TYR A 30 5.50 -6.62 17.03
C TYR A 30 6.44 -7.44 16.13
N THR A 31 6.71 -6.97 14.89
CA THR A 31 7.56 -7.64 13.90
C THR A 31 8.79 -6.81 13.52
N PRO A 32 9.74 -6.54 14.43
CA PRO A 32 10.90 -5.68 14.13
C PRO A 32 11.92 -6.33 13.19
N GLN A 33 11.83 -7.64 12.98
CA GLN A 33 12.68 -8.38 12.03
C GLN A 33 12.10 -8.40 10.61
N LEU A 34 10.95 -7.78 10.38
CA LEU A 34 10.24 -7.83 9.12
C LEU A 34 11.08 -7.22 8.00
N ARG A 35 11.28 -8.01 6.93
CA ARG A 35 12.00 -7.65 5.71
C ARG A 35 11.07 -7.45 4.53
N ARG A 36 9.99 -8.24 4.48
CA ARG A 36 9.00 -8.18 3.41
C ARG A 36 7.58 -8.16 3.94
N LEU A 37 6.79 -7.24 3.42
CA LEU A 37 5.38 -7.09 3.74
C LEU A 37 4.54 -7.12 2.47
N TYR A 38 3.61 -8.06 2.42
CA TYR A 38 2.61 -8.16 1.36
C TYR A 38 1.23 -7.93 1.98
N LEU A 39 0.59 -6.85 1.59
CA LEU A 39 -0.78 -6.57 1.99
C LEU A 39 -1.71 -7.01 0.85
N PHE A 40 -2.88 -7.50 1.21
CA PHE A 40 -4.00 -7.69 0.29
C PHE A 40 -5.20 -6.93 0.85
N ASN A 41 -6.14 -6.53 0.00
CA ASN A 41 -7.48 -6.04 0.40
C ASN A 41 -7.48 -4.99 1.55
N ALA A 42 -7.05 -3.77 1.26
CA ALA A 42 -7.13 -2.68 2.23
C ALA A 42 -8.60 -2.28 2.48
N PHE A 43 -9.07 -2.07 3.72
CA PHE A 43 -10.46 -1.71 4.00
C PHE A 43 -10.54 -0.46 4.88
N ASP A 44 -11.32 0.53 4.42
CA ASP A 44 -11.73 1.76 5.12
C ASP A 44 -10.67 2.44 6.00
N PHE A 45 -9.93 3.39 5.41
CA PHE A 45 -8.93 4.23 6.10
C PHE A 45 -9.52 5.46 6.79
N HIS A 46 -10.85 5.64 6.81
CA HIS A 46 -11.44 6.93 7.16
C HIS A 46 -11.34 7.33 8.64
N ARG A 47 -10.60 6.61 9.51
CA ARG A 47 -10.44 6.99 10.91
C ARG A 47 -8.99 7.32 11.27
N ASN A 48 -8.77 8.63 11.51
CA ASN A 48 -7.68 9.20 12.29
C ASN A 48 -6.25 8.86 11.85
N ILE A 49 -5.95 8.92 10.54
CA ILE A 49 -4.57 8.85 10.04
C ILE A 49 -3.68 9.93 10.69
N GLN A 50 -4.20 11.05 11.21
CA GLN A 50 -3.36 12.14 11.73
C GLN A 50 -2.66 11.82 13.08
N THR A 51 -3.18 10.94 13.93
CA THR A 51 -2.70 10.77 15.32
C THR A 51 -1.62 9.69 15.52
N ILE A 52 -1.08 9.09 14.45
CA ILE A 52 -0.16 7.94 14.58
C ILE A 52 1.31 8.37 14.60
N LEU A 53 2.07 7.73 15.49
CA LEU A 53 3.52 7.87 15.61
C LEU A 53 4.27 7.19 14.45
N PRO A 54 5.45 7.70 14.05
CA PRO A 54 6.31 7.01 13.09
C PRO A 54 6.67 5.59 13.57
N ILE A 55 6.74 4.63 12.64
CA ILE A 55 7.30 3.31 12.93
C ILE A 55 8.62 3.16 12.21
N THR A 56 9.67 2.82 12.96
CA THR A 56 10.96 2.43 12.41
C THR A 56 10.97 0.93 12.11
N LEU A 57 11.00 0.57 10.84
CA LEU A 57 11.16 -0.82 10.37
C LEU A 57 12.48 -0.93 9.62
N SER A 58 13.58 -0.88 10.38
CA SER A 58 14.95 -0.74 9.84
C SER A 58 15.38 -1.87 8.90
N LYS A 59 14.71 -3.02 8.97
CA LYS A 59 14.98 -4.20 8.13
C LYS A 59 14.01 -4.36 6.96
N LEU A 60 12.91 -3.60 6.93
CA LEU A 60 11.90 -3.70 5.89
C LEU A 60 12.46 -3.13 4.58
N THR A 61 12.59 -4.00 3.58
CA THR A 61 13.18 -3.66 2.28
C THR A 61 12.19 -3.82 1.13
N ASP A 62 11.13 -4.62 1.33
CA ASP A 62 10.17 -4.92 0.28
C ASP A 62 8.74 -4.74 0.80
N ILE A 63 7.96 -3.93 0.09
CA ILE A 63 6.55 -3.69 0.39
C ILE A 63 5.71 -3.90 -0.87
N SER A 64 4.58 -4.58 -0.71
CA SER A 64 3.53 -4.69 -1.72
C SER A 64 2.19 -4.28 -1.13
N ILE A 65 1.56 -3.25 -1.71
CA ILE A 65 0.30 -2.68 -1.22
C ILE A 65 -0.72 -2.56 -2.35
N PRO A 66 -1.94 -3.09 -2.18
CA PRO A 66 -3.07 -2.80 -3.04
C PRO A 66 -3.76 -1.51 -2.58
N MET A 67 -4.09 -0.65 -3.53
CA MET A 67 -4.70 0.68 -3.30
C MET A 67 -6.19 0.70 -3.67
N ASN A 68 -6.85 -0.45 -3.58
CA ASN A 68 -8.23 -0.63 -4.08
C ASN A 68 -9.24 0.31 -3.41
N TYR A 69 -8.95 0.75 -2.18
CA TYR A 69 -9.80 1.62 -1.37
C TYR A 69 -9.02 2.78 -0.72
N LEU A 70 -7.80 3.03 -1.20
CA LEU A 70 -6.94 4.11 -0.73
C LEU A 70 -6.89 5.22 -1.78
N LYS A 71 -7.08 6.47 -1.35
CA LYS A 71 -6.74 7.63 -2.17
C LYS A 71 -5.23 7.86 -2.15
N PHE A 72 -4.69 8.53 -3.16
CA PHE A 72 -3.24 8.74 -3.26
C PHE A 72 -2.66 9.48 -2.04
N TYR A 73 -3.35 10.51 -1.56
CA TYR A 73 -2.88 11.27 -0.40
C TYR A 73 -2.83 10.43 0.88
N GLU A 74 -3.73 9.45 1.03
CA GLU A 74 -3.74 8.55 2.19
C GLU A 74 -2.52 7.64 2.14
N PHE A 75 -2.26 7.08 0.95
CA PHE A 75 -1.04 6.33 0.70
C PHE A 75 0.24 7.16 0.99
N GLU A 76 0.32 8.41 0.53
CA GLU A 76 1.46 9.31 0.81
C GLU A 76 1.70 9.45 2.32
N ILE A 77 0.64 9.62 3.12
CA ILE A 77 0.77 9.77 4.57
C ILE A 77 1.26 8.46 5.22
N ILE A 78 0.71 7.32 4.80
CA ILE A 78 1.09 6.00 5.32
C ILE A 78 2.57 5.75 5.07
N ILE A 79 3.00 5.90 3.83
CA ILE A 79 4.33 5.46 3.42
C ILE A 79 5.41 6.38 3.98
N ARG A 80 5.11 7.67 4.17
CA ARG A 80 6.02 8.63 4.85
C ARG A 80 6.19 8.37 6.34
N ARG A 81 5.27 7.61 6.97
CA ARG A 81 5.36 7.23 8.39
C ARG A 81 6.11 5.93 8.61
N ILE A 82 6.33 5.17 7.55
CA ILE A 82 7.13 3.97 7.56
C ILE A 82 8.58 4.42 7.31
N ASP A 83 9.34 4.59 8.38
CA ASP A 83 10.78 4.84 8.29
C ASP A 83 11.48 3.52 7.96
N ALA A 84 11.60 3.26 6.66
CA ALA A 84 12.19 2.06 6.11
C ALA A 84 13.21 2.38 5.02
N LYS A 85 14.27 1.58 4.97
CA LYS A 85 15.25 1.57 3.87
C LYS A 85 14.70 0.75 2.70
N LEU A 86 13.55 1.18 2.19
CA LEU A 86 12.80 0.44 1.20
C LEU A 86 13.59 0.36 -0.11
N LYS A 87 13.80 -0.86 -0.59
CA LYS A 87 14.47 -1.16 -1.86
C LYS A 87 13.46 -1.47 -2.96
N VAL A 88 12.32 -2.05 -2.59
CA VAL A 88 11.30 -2.51 -3.53
C VAL A 88 9.93 -2.06 -3.08
N LEU A 89 9.26 -1.31 -3.95
CA LEU A 89 7.87 -0.88 -3.76
C LEU A 89 7.00 -1.45 -4.89
N ARG A 90 5.96 -2.19 -4.51
CA ARG A 90 4.92 -2.68 -5.42
C ARG A 90 3.60 -2.06 -5.04
N VAL A 91 2.98 -1.42 -6.02
CA VAL A 91 1.68 -0.78 -5.85
C VAL A 91 0.75 -1.31 -6.91
N THR A 92 -0.34 -1.93 -6.48
CA THR A 92 -1.44 -2.32 -7.38
C THR A 92 -2.61 -1.39 -7.10
N VAL A 93 -3.04 -0.64 -8.11
CA VAL A 93 -4.12 0.32 -7.99
C VAL A 93 -5.34 -0.25 -8.70
N GLN A 94 -6.43 -0.38 -7.97
CA GLN A 94 -7.74 -0.70 -8.52
C GLN A 94 -8.73 0.36 -8.00
N SER A 95 -8.52 1.60 -8.43
CA SER A 95 -9.18 2.79 -7.88
C SER A 95 -9.58 3.75 -8.99
N GLN A 96 -10.71 4.43 -8.80
CA GLN A 96 -11.15 5.52 -9.67
C GLN A 96 -10.36 6.81 -9.43
N ASP A 97 -9.50 6.85 -8.41
CA ASP A 97 -8.63 7.99 -8.14
C ASP A 97 -7.54 8.09 -9.22
N LEU A 98 -7.80 8.92 -10.24
CA LEU A 98 -6.86 9.18 -11.34
C LEU A 98 -5.55 9.82 -10.87
N THR A 99 -5.46 10.30 -9.63
CA THR A 99 -4.20 10.87 -9.14
C THR A 99 -3.09 9.82 -9.01
N PHE A 100 -3.42 8.52 -8.97
CA PHE A 100 -2.45 7.43 -9.07
C PHE A 100 -1.74 7.33 -10.43
N LEU A 101 -2.31 7.95 -11.48
CA LEU A 101 -1.70 8.03 -12.81
C LEU A 101 -0.82 9.28 -12.98
N ASN A 102 -0.75 10.15 -11.96
CA ASN A 102 0.09 11.34 -12.01
C ASN A 102 1.57 10.99 -11.77
N VAL A 103 2.35 10.97 -12.84
CA VAL A 103 3.79 10.65 -12.81
C VAL A 103 4.58 11.61 -11.91
N TYR A 104 4.30 12.91 -11.95
CA TYR A 104 5.02 13.90 -11.14
C TYR A 104 4.81 13.71 -9.64
N ARG A 105 3.62 13.24 -9.23
CA ARG A 105 3.36 12.92 -7.81
C ARG A 105 4.17 11.72 -7.36
N TRP A 106 4.24 10.67 -8.19
CA TRP A 106 5.06 9.50 -7.90
C TRP A 106 6.54 9.85 -7.82
N GLU A 107 7.05 10.59 -8.80
CA GLU A 107 8.44 11.02 -8.82
C GLU A 107 8.80 11.80 -7.56
N LYS A 108 8.00 12.81 -7.21
CA LYS A 108 8.20 13.61 -6.00
C LYS A 108 8.19 12.73 -4.74
N LEU A 109 7.19 11.86 -4.59
CA LEU A 109 7.08 10.98 -3.42
C LEU A 109 8.29 10.05 -3.29
N ILE A 110 8.74 9.45 -4.41
CA ILE A 110 9.87 8.53 -4.44
C ILE A 110 11.17 9.24 -4.06
N LEU A 111 11.43 10.41 -4.65
CA LEU A 111 12.64 11.19 -4.37
C LEU A 111 12.69 11.67 -2.91
N GLU A 112 11.54 12.06 -2.35
CA GLU A 112 11.47 12.57 -0.98
C GLU A 112 11.49 11.44 0.08
N SER A 113 10.88 10.29 -0.21
CA SER A 113 10.58 9.28 0.82
C SER A 113 11.37 7.98 0.69
N PHE A 114 11.88 7.64 -0.51
CA PHE A 114 12.58 6.37 -0.75
C PHE A 114 13.93 6.59 -1.46
N PRO A 115 14.90 7.24 -0.80
CA PRO A 115 16.21 7.50 -1.41
C PRO A 115 17.02 6.22 -1.72
N GLN A 116 16.61 5.06 -1.20
CA GLN A 116 17.26 3.76 -1.42
C GLN A 116 16.42 2.83 -2.31
N LEU A 117 15.37 3.34 -2.97
CA LEU A 117 14.51 2.53 -3.83
C LEU A 117 15.27 2.09 -5.07
N GLU A 118 15.41 0.78 -5.23
CA GLU A 118 16.06 0.18 -6.39
C GLU A 118 15.02 -0.17 -7.46
N LYS A 119 13.80 -0.54 -7.04
CA LYS A 119 12.74 -0.97 -7.97
C LYS A 119 11.36 -0.47 -7.55
N PHE A 120 10.68 0.16 -8.49
CA PHE A 120 9.29 0.59 -8.36
C PHE A 120 8.44 -0.14 -9.39
N TYR A 121 7.32 -0.70 -8.94
CA TYR A 121 6.36 -1.37 -9.81
C TYR A 121 4.98 -0.81 -9.53
N LEU A 122 4.39 -0.21 -10.56
CA LEU A 122 3.02 0.26 -10.56
C LEU A 122 2.20 -0.60 -11.50
N ARG A 123 1.15 -1.21 -10.98
CA ARG A 123 0.12 -1.88 -11.76
C ARG A 123 -1.19 -1.12 -11.57
N TYR A 124 -1.65 -0.45 -12.61
CA TYR A 124 -2.98 0.15 -12.61
C TYR A 124 -3.96 -0.81 -13.28
N ILE A 125 -5.06 -1.10 -12.60
CA ILE A 125 -6.14 -1.95 -13.09
C ILE A 125 -7.33 -1.02 -13.28
N GLU A 126 -7.64 -0.73 -14.55
CA GLU A 126 -8.88 -0.08 -14.91
C GLU A 126 -10.03 -1.02 -14.55
N ASN A 127 -10.71 -0.72 -13.45
CA ASN A 127 -12.07 -1.19 -13.28
C ASN A 127 -12.93 -0.38 -14.27
N PHE A 128 -12.89 -0.75 -15.55
CA PHE A 128 -14.10 -0.65 -16.35
C PHE A 128 -15.18 -1.28 -15.48
N ASN A 129 -16.27 -0.55 -15.33
CA ASN A 129 -17.41 -0.97 -14.55
C ASN A 129 -17.54 -2.49 -14.63
N ARG A 130 -17.78 -3.16 -13.49
CA ARG A 130 -18.77 -4.24 -13.56
C ARG A 130 -20.01 -3.53 -14.07
N GLU A 131 -20.09 -3.34 -15.38
CA GLU A 131 -21.29 -2.95 -16.05
C GLU A 131 -22.30 -3.93 -15.48
N TYR A 132 -23.33 -3.36 -14.88
CA TYR A 132 -24.57 -4.07 -14.71
C TYR A 132 -24.79 -4.80 -16.02
N HIS A 133 -24.55 -6.11 -16.02
CA HIS A 133 -24.86 -6.97 -17.14
C HIS A 133 -26.39 -7.01 -17.13
N TYR A 134 -27.00 -5.97 -17.69
CA TYR A 134 -28.38 -6.04 -18.15
C TYR A 134 -28.33 -7.08 -19.26
N PRO A 135 -28.99 -8.23 -19.11
CA PRO A 135 -29.00 -9.24 -20.14
C PRO A 135 -29.78 -8.64 -21.32
N GLY A 136 -29.08 -8.10 -22.33
CA GLY A 136 -29.77 -7.60 -23.52
C GLY A 136 -29.09 -6.58 -24.43
N MET A 137 -27.86 -6.10 -24.20
CA MET A 137 -27.19 -5.22 -25.17
C MET A 137 -25.91 -5.82 -25.76
N PRO A 138 -25.77 -5.88 -27.10
CA PRO A 138 -24.62 -6.46 -27.76
C PRO A 138 -23.39 -5.56 -27.68
N ASP A 139 -22.26 -6.18 -27.33
CA ASP A 139 -20.93 -5.60 -27.21
C ASP A 139 -20.42 -5.03 -28.55
N GLN A 140 -20.52 -3.71 -28.75
CA GLN A 140 -19.68 -3.03 -29.75
C GLN A 140 -19.42 -1.58 -29.36
N LEU A 141 -18.25 -1.31 -28.75
CA LEU A 141 -17.45 -0.14 -29.11
C LEU A 141 -15.96 -0.49 -28.97
N ILE A 142 -15.36 -0.89 -30.09
CA ILE A 142 -13.92 -0.85 -30.31
C ILE A 142 -13.59 0.63 -30.56
N SER A 143 -12.72 1.22 -29.75
CA SER A 143 -12.03 2.46 -30.13
C SER A 143 -10.54 2.30 -29.88
N SER A 144 -9.81 2.26 -30.98
CA SER A 144 -8.36 2.46 -31.04
C SER A 144 -8.05 3.94 -30.93
N PHE A 145 -7.30 4.35 -29.90
CA PHE A 145 -6.04 5.12 -29.95
C PHE A 145 -5.46 5.23 -28.54
#